data_AF-A0A9E4C8P8-F1
#
_entry.id   AF-A0A9E4C8P8-F1
#
_cell.length_a   1.000
_cell.length_b   1.000
_cell.length_c   1.000
_cell.angle_alpha   90.00
_cell.angle_beta   90.00
_cell.angle_gamma   90.00
#
_symmetry.space_group_name_H-M   'P 1'
#
loop_
_entity.id
_entity.type
_entity.pdbx_description
1 polymer ?
#
loop_
_entity_poly.entity_id
_entity_poly.type
_entity_poly.pdbx_seq_one_letter_code
_entity_poly.pdbx_strand_id
1 'polypeptide(L)'
;MEKIYKVETTLSHNLGELYAGLEEEFANKSSIPLSDMNRTLLQTGLIHHLTMMNGLGLIEPEKAARLHSLIDQVAQDTMLWDVLRMVRTYWRDCGSGGSGGLKV
;
A
#
# COMPACT_ATOMS: atom_id res chain seq x y z
N MET A 1 -11.74 -20.58 8.60
CA MET A 1 -10.48 -20.51 9.35
C MET A 1 -9.87 -19.16 9.07
N GLU A 2 -9.62 -18.37 10.11
CA GLU A 2 -8.97 -17.07 9.97
C GLU A 2 -7.49 -17.27 9.63
N LYS A 3 -6.98 -16.52 8.64
CA LYS A 3 -5.57 -16.60 8.24
C LYS A 3 -4.81 -15.48 8.95
N ILE A 4 -3.90 -15.84 9.84
CA ILE A 4 -3.06 -14.90 10.60
C ILE A 4 -1.62 -15.07 10.14
N TYR A 5 -0.95 -13.94 9.87
CA TYR A 5 0.45 -13.89 9.42
C TYR A 5 1.27 -13.00 10.35
N LYS A 6 2.50 -13.43 10.67
CA LYS A 6 3.54 -12.60 11.31
C LYS A 6 4.63 -12.32 10.29
N VAL A 7 5.02 -11.06 10.16
CA VAL A 7 6.08 -10.64 9.23
C VAL A 7 7.21 -10.03 10.04
N GLU A 8 8.43 -10.52 9.81
CA GLU A 8 9.67 -10.01 10.42
C GLU A 8 10.63 -9.63 9.30
N THR A 9 11.27 -8.48 9.43
CA THR A 9 12.23 -7.97 8.44
C THR A 9 13.26 -7.07 9.11
N THR A 10 14.43 -6.93 8.48
CA THR A 10 15.50 -6.04 8.92
C THR A 10 15.57 -4.84 7.98
N LEU A 11 15.46 -3.63 8.54
CA LEU A 11 15.66 -2.38 7.82
C LEU A 11 17.09 -1.89 8.05
N SER A 12 17.83 -1.59 7.00
CA SER A 12 19.22 -1.13 7.07
C SER A 12 19.49 0.04 6.14
N HIS A 13 20.64 0.71 6.35
CA HIS A 13 21.08 1.87 5.57
C HIS A 13 19.98 2.95 5.50
N ASN A 14 19.80 3.57 4.33
CA ASN A 14 18.84 4.65 4.10
C ASN A 14 17.40 4.27 4.47
N LEU A 15 17.00 3.00 4.32
CA LEU A 15 15.65 2.57 4.71
C LEU A 15 15.49 2.52 6.23
N GLY A 16 16.55 2.11 6.94
CA GLY A 16 16.61 2.19 8.39
C GLY A 16 16.54 3.65 8.88
N GLU A 17 17.25 4.56 8.23
CA GLU A 17 17.21 6.00 8.56
C GLU A 17 15.82 6.61 8.34
N LEU A 18 15.16 6.29 7.23
CA LEU A 18 13.77 6.74 6.97
C LEU A 18 12.79 6.22 8.03
N TYR A 19 12.93 4.95 8.42
CA TYR A 19 12.09 4.37 9.46
C TYR A 19 12.37 5.01 10.83
N ALA A 20 13.63 5.25 11.17
CA ALA A 20 14.00 5.90 12.43
C ALA A 20 13.41 7.32 12.54
N GLY A 21 13.47 8.11 11.45
CA GLY A 21 12.84 9.43 11.43
C GLY A 21 11.31 9.37 11.59
N LEU A 22 10.66 8.37 10.99
CA LEU A 22 9.23 8.14 11.18
C LEU A 22 8.91 7.77 12.63
N GLU A 23 9.67 6.83 13.21
CA GLU A 23 9.51 6.38 14.59
C GLU A 23 9.66 7.54 15.58
N GLU A 24 10.69 8.38 15.43
CA GLU A 24 10.94 9.54 16.29
C GLU A 24 9.77 10.53 16.25
N GLU A 25 9.35 10.92 15.05
CA GLU A 25 8.24 11.86 14.87
C GLU A 25 6.92 11.29 15.41
N PHE A 26 6.66 10.00 15.19
CA PHE A 26 5.46 9.33 15.65
C PHE A 26 5.44 9.16 17.17
N ALA A 27 6.53 8.69 17.77
CA ALA A 27 6.65 8.52 19.21
C ALA A 27 6.50 9.84 19.97
N ASN A 28 7.01 10.94 19.42
CA ASN A 28 6.93 12.26 20.05
C ASN A 28 5.54 12.91 19.96
N LYS A 29 4.74 12.56 18.96
CA LYS A 29 3.50 13.29 18.61
C LYS A 29 2.24 12.43 18.68
N SER A 30 2.37 11.13 18.89
CA SER A 30 1.27 10.18 18.88
C SER A 30 1.24 9.35 20.15
N SER A 31 0.04 9.01 20.63
CA SER A 31 -0.17 8.01 21.68
C SER A 31 -0.43 6.61 21.11
N ILE A 32 -0.35 6.44 19.79
CA ILE A 32 -0.63 5.18 19.11
C ILE A 32 0.57 4.23 19.27
N PRO A 33 0.36 2.94 19.57
CA PRO A 33 1.45 1.97 19.64
C PRO A 33 2.23 1.83 18.33
N LEU A 34 3.55 1.64 18.43
CA LEU A 34 4.42 1.41 17.26
C LEU A 34 3.97 0.20 16.42
N SER A 35 3.40 -0.83 17.04
CA SER A 35 2.83 -1.99 16.35
C SER A 35 1.67 -1.62 15.43
N ASP A 36 0.85 -0.66 15.82
CA ASP A 36 -0.27 -0.19 15.00
C ASP A 36 0.24 0.67 13.84
N MET A 37 1.26 1.52 14.07
CA MET A 37 1.95 2.25 12.99
C MET A 37 2.53 1.28 11.95
N ASN A 38 3.23 0.24 12.41
CA ASN A 38 3.83 -0.77 11.54
C ASN A 38 2.79 -1.57 10.76
N ARG A 39 1.66 -1.90 11.41
CA ARG A 39 0.52 -2.53 10.73
C ARG A 39 -0.01 -1.61 9.64
N THR A 40 -0.18 -0.31 9.91
CA THR A 40 -0.62 0.66 8.91
C THR A 40 0.36 0.75 7.75
N LEU A 41 1.67 0.89 8.00
CA LEU A 41 2.70 0.91 6.94
C LEU A 41 2.65 -0.33 6.05
N LEU A 42 2.50 -1.51 6.66
CA LEU A 42 2.38 -2.76 5.91
C LEU A 42 1.09 -2.81 5.09
N GLN A 43 -0.04 -2.39 5.68
CA GLN A 43 -1.34 -2.34 5.03
C GLN A 43 -1.32 -1.37 3.83
N THR A 44 -0.71 -0.19 3.98
CA THR A 44 -0.58 0.78 2.87
C THR A 44 0.25 0.19 1.73
N GLY A 45 1.39 -0.44 2.05
CA GLY A 45 2.26 -1.09 1.08
C GLY A 45 1.57 -2.23 0.35
N LEU A 46 0.87 -3.12 1.06
CA LEU A 46 0.13 -4.24 0.47
C LEU A 46 -0.95 -3.76 -0.49
N ILE A 47 -1.76 -2.80 -0.07
CA ILE A 47 -2.82 -2.22 -0.89
C ILE A 47 -2.24 -1.57 -2.15
N HIS A 48 -1.17 -0.78 -1.99
CA HIS A 48 -0.48 -0.13 -3.10
C HIS A 48 0.01 -1.16 -4.13
N HIS A 49 0.74 -2.18 -3.69
CA HIS A 49 1.31 -3.19 -4.60
C HIS A 49 0.23 -4.02 -5.28
N LEU A 50 -0.82 -4.43 -4.58
CA LEU A 50 -1.94 -5.17 -5.19
C LEU A 50 -2.68 -4.32 -6.22
N THR A 51 -2.88 -3.03 -5.94
CA THR A 51 -3.50 -2.09 -6.89
C THR A 51 -2.63 -1.88 -8.13
N MET A 52 -1.31 -1.69 -7.93
CA MET A 52 -0.33 -1.58 -9.02
C MET A 52 -0.32 -2.85 -9.88
N MET A 53 -0.21 -4.04 -9.28
CA MET A 53 -0.22 -5.30 -10.00
C MET A 53 -1.50 -5.49 -10.82
N ASN A 54 -2.66 -5.12 -10.27
CA ASN A 54 -3.91 -5.15 -11.02
C ASN A 54 -3.91 -4.17 -12.19
N GLY A 55 -3.47 -2.93 -11.99
CA GLY A 55 -3.39 -1.91 -13.05
C GLY A 55 -2.43 -2.29 -14.19
N LEU A 56 -1.37 -3.03 -13.87
CA LEU A 56 -0.40 -3.57 -14.83
C LEU A 56 -0.87 -4.88 -15.51
N GLY A 57 -2.06 -5.39 -15.19
CA GLY A 57 -2.58 -6.63 -15.76
C GLY A 57 -1.88 -7.91 -15.26
N LEU A 58 -1.18 -7.85 -14.13
CA LEU A 58 -0.47 -9.00 -13.54
C LEU A 58 -1.37 -9.89 -12.68
N ILE A 59 -2.64 -9.53 -12.53
CA ILE A 59 -3.63 -10.27 -11.74
C ILE A 59 -4.73 -10.76 -12.67
N GLU A 60 -5.00 -12.06 -12.62
CA GLU A 60 -6.09 -12.69 -13.36
C GLU A 60 -7.44 -12.02 -13.04
N PRO A 61 -8.31 -11.74 -14.04
CA PRO A 61 -9.58 -11.02 -13.84
C PRO A 61 -10.47 -11.63 -12.74
N GLU A 62 -10.52 -12.96 -12.65
CA GLU A 62 -11.29 -13.70 -11.64
C GLU A 62 -10.77 -13.45 -10.21
N LYS A 63 -9.47 -13.24 -10.04
CA LYS A 63 -8.84 -12.92 -8.75
C LYS A 63 -8.93 -11.43 -8.44
N ALA A 64 -8.90 -10.58 -9.47
CA ALA A 64 -8.95 -9.12 -9.35
C ALA A 64 -10.21 -8.64 -8.64
N ALA A 65 -11.39 -9.15 -9.01
CA ALA A 65 -12.66 -8.75 -8.39
C ALA A 65 -12.69 -9.00 -6.88
N ARG A 66 -12.23 -10.19 -6.46
CA ARG A 66 -12.13 -10.54 -5.04
C ARG A 66 -11.12 -9.65 -4.29
N LEU A 67 -9.96 -9.41 -4.89
CA LEU A 67 -8.91 -8.58 -4.28
C LEU A 67 -9.36 -7.12 -4.15
N HIS A 68 -10.06 -6.57 -5.14
CA HIS A 68 -10.67 -5.25 -5.04
C HIS A 68 -11.64 -5.12 -3.88
N SER A 69 -12.56 -6.09 -3.73
CA SER A 69 -13.49 -6.08 -2.59
C SER A 69 -12.77 -6.13 -1.24
N LEU A 70 -11.69 -6.90 -1.11
CA LEU A 70 -10.91 -6.97 0.12
C LEU A 70 -10.15 -5.66 0.37
N ILE A 71 -9.57 -5.06 -0.66
CA ILE A 71 -8.89 -3.77 -0.57
C ILE A 71 -9.87 -2.67 -0.11
N ASP A 72 -11.09 -2.65 -0.67
CA ASP A 72 -12.10 -1.67 -0.28
C ASP A 72 -12.50 -1.81 1.18
N GLN A 73 -12.72 -3.04 1.66
CA GLN A 73 -13.02 -3.32 3.06
C GLN A 73 -11.89 -2.90 4.02
N VAL A 74 -10.64 -3.15 3.63
CA VAL A 74 -9.48 -2.82 4.47
C VAL A 74 -9.16 -1.31 4.44
N ALA A 75 -9.44 -0.62 3.33
CA ALA A 75 -9.16 0.81 3.19
C ALA A 75 -10.26 1.74 3.76
N GLN A 76 -11.50 1.26 3.87
CA GLN A 76 -12.68 2.07 4.22
C GLN A 76 -12.55 2.84 5.54
N ASP A 77 -11.86 2.30 6.54
CA ASP A 77 -11.78 2.89 7.88
C ASP A 77 -10.55 3.80 8.08
N THR A 78 -9.85 4.17 6.99
CA THR A 78 -8.58 4.91 7.09
C THR A 78 -8.50 6.06 6.07
N MET A 79 -7.68 7.09 6.36
CA MET A 79 -7.26 8.13 5.39
C MET A 79 -6.67 7.56 4.09
N LEU A 80 -6.41 6.25 4.06
CA LEU A 80 -5.96 5.49 2.92
C LEU A 80 -6.98 5.44 1.78
N TRP A 81 -8.27 5.65 2.04
CA TRP A 81 -9.31 5.62 1.01
C TRP A 81 -9.10 6.68 -0.09
N ASP A 82 -8.71 7.89 0.29
CA ASP A 82 -8.46 8.98 -0.68
C ASP A 82 -7.17 8.74 -1.47
N VAL A 83 -6.12 8.26 -0.80
CA VAL A 83 -4.85 7.85 -1.43
C VAL A 83 -5.09 6.69 -2.42
N LEU A 84 -5.91 5.71 -2.05
CA LEU A 84 -6.29 4.57 -2.89
C LEU A 84 -6.95 5.04 -4.20
N ARG A 85 -7.88 6.00 -4.13
CA ARG A 85 -8.56 6.54 -5.31
C ARG A 85 -7.60 7.23 -6.27
N MET A 86 -6.63 7.99 -5.74
CA MET A 86 -5.58 8.63 -6.55
C MET A 86 -4.69 7.58 -7.23
N VAL A 87 -4.20 6.60 -6.47
CA VAL A 87 -3.32 5.54 -6.96
C VAL A 87 -3.99 4.66 -8.02
N ARG A 88 -5.27 4.30 -7.85
CA ARG A 88 -6.04 3.54 -8.86
C ARG A 88 -6.16 4.27 -10.18
N THR A 89 -6.42 5.58 -10.13
CA THR A 89 -6.52 6.42 -11.33
C THR A 89 -5.19 6.43 -12.08
N TYR A 90 -4.09 6.71 -11.37
CA TYR A 90 -2.75 6.72 -11.95
C TYR A 90 -2.40 5.40 -12.65
N TRP A 91 -2.56 4.27 -11.97
CA TRP A 91 -2.16 2.98 -12.55
C TRP A 91 -3.07 2.50 -13.67
N ARG A 92 -4.38 2.81 -13.62
CA ARG A 92 -5.29 2.54 -14.73
C ARG A 92 -4.85 3.30 -15.98
N ASP A 93 -4.49 4.57 -15.81
CA ASP A 93 -4.06 5.41 -16.92
C ASP A 93 -2.71 4.91 -17.48
N CYS A 94 -1.78 4.45 -16.63
CA CYS A 94 -0.56 3.75 -17.06
C CYS A 94 -0.83 2.43 -17.80
N GLY A 95 -1.76 1.62 -17.32
CA GLY A 95 -2.09 0.30 -17.90
C GLY A 95 -2.87 0.38 -19.22
N SER A 96 -3.66 1.43 -19.40
CA SER A 96 -4.35 1.74 -20.66
C SER A 96 -3.46 2.44 -21.70
N GLY A 97 -2.32 2.98 -21.25
CA GLY A 97 -1.31 3.65 -22.06
C GLY A 97 -0.31 2.69 -22.69
N GLY A 98 -0.78 1.73 -23.48
CA GLY A 98 0.07 1.15 -24.52
C GLY A 98 0.44 2.24 -25.52
N SER A 99 1.68 2.76 -25.43
CA SER A 99 2.31 3.79 -26.30
C SER A 99 2.13 5.24 -25.82
N GLY A 100 3.07 5.74 -25.01
CA GLY A 100 3.15 7.15 -24.69
C GLY A 100 4.40 7.48 -23.89
N GLY A 101 5.55 7.46 -24.56
CA GLY A 101 6.83 7.82 -23.95
C GLY A 101 6.77 9.18 -23.26
N LEU A 102 7.53 9.28 -22.16
CA LEU A 102 7.90 10.57 -21.59
C LEU A 102 8.40 11.48 -22.72
N LYS A 103 7.63 12.53 -23.02
CA LYS A 103 8.23 13.75 -23.56
C LYS A 103 8.74 14.52 -22.35
N VAL A 104 10.05 14.39 -22.13
CA VAL A 104 10.87 15.37 -21.40
C VAL A 104 10.78 16.70 -22.13
#